data_AF-A0AAF0PJF3-F1
#
_entry.id   AF-A0AAF0PJF3-F1
#
_cell.length_a   1.000
_cell.length_b   1.000
_cell.length_c   1.000
_cell.angle_alpha   90.00
_cell.angle_beta   90.00
_cell.angle_gamma   90.00
#
_symmetry.space_group_name_H-M   'P 1'
#
loop_
_entity.id
_entity.type
_entity.pdbx_description
1 polymer ?
#
loop_
_entity_poly.entity_id
_entity_poly.type
_entity_poly.pdbx_seq_one_letter_code
_entity_poly.pdbx_strand_id
1 'polypeptide(L)' 'MAPYPEQDGVIALRDHNRFVAVCVRCESVYAAKQLLDGTIRPIGTAACSCGSDDFRALR' A
#
# COMPACT_ATOMS: atom_id res chain seq x y z
N MET A 1 35.71 17.86 -2.24
CA MET A 1 34.25 17.70 -2.38
C MET A 1 34.01 16.24 -2.74
N ALA A 2 33.68 15.40 -1.76
CA ALA A 2 33.51 13.96 -1.99
C ALA A 2 32.13 13.69 -2.62
N PRO A 3 32.00 12.76 -3.57
CA PRO A 3 30.69 12.33 -4.07
C PRO A 3 29.98 11.52 -2.99
N TYR A 4 28.71 11.84 -2.73
CA TYR A 4 27.85 11.05 -1.85
C TYR A 4 27.76 9.63 -2.41
N PRO A 5 27.97 8.57 -1.59
CA PRO A 5 27.86 7.21 -2.07
C PRO A 5 26.42 6.97 -2.53
N GLU A 6 26.33 6.37 -3.72
CA GLU A 6 25.15 5.72 -4.26
C GLU A 6 24.34 5.05 -3.15
N GLN A 7 23.08 5.46 -3.02
CA GLN A 7 22.18 4.97 -1.98
C GLN A 7 21.69 3.55 -2.33
N ASP A 8 22.60 2.58 -2.35
CA ASP A 8 22.35 1.14 -2.57
C ASP A 8 21.88 0.43 -1.28
N GLY A 9 21.16 1.16 -0.41
CA GLY A 9 20.71 0.67 0.89
C GLY A 9 19.20 0.78 1.11
N VAL A 10 18.48 1.46 0.22
CA VAL A 10 17.03 1.36 0.17
C VAL A 10 16.71 0.21 -0.74
N ILE A 11 16.10 -0.87 -0.21
CA ILE A 11 15.31 -1.77 -1.04
C ILE A 11 14.35 -0.84 -1.79
N ALA A 12 14.64 -0.58 -3.07
CA ALA A 12 13.76 0.18 -3.92
C ALA A 12 12.50 -0.66 -4.00
N LEU A 13 11.54 -0.37 -3.13
CA LEU A 13 10.24 -1.02 -3.07
C LEU A 13 9.41 -0.53 -4.26
N ARG A 14 9.98 -0.64 -5.47
CA ARG A 14 9.33 -0.41 -6.76
C ARG A 14 8.25 -1.46 -7.02
N ASP A 15 8.28 -2.58 -6.29
CA ASP A 15 7.41 -3.74 -6.52
C ASP A 15 6.20 -3.84 -5.58
N HIS A 16 5.81 -2.75 -4.94
CA HIS A 16 4.48 -2.68 -4.38
C HIS A 16 3.80 -1.52 -5.07
N ASN A 17 2.89 -1.83 -5.98
CA ASN A 17 1.96 -0.86 -6.55
C ASN A 17 1.15 -0.31 -5.38
N ARG A 18 1.65 0.76 -4.75
CA ARG A 18 1.05 1.43 -3.60
C ARG A 18 0.04 2.41 -4.16
N PHE A 19 -1.20 2.29 -3.74
CA PHE A 19 -2.29 3.19 -4.11
C PHE A 19 -3.19 3.39 -2.91
N VAL A 20 -4.13 4.31 -3.05
CA VAL A 20 -5.14 4.56 -2.04
C VAL A 20 -6.30 3.60 -2.29
N ALA A 21 -6.78 2.93 -1.25
CA ALA A 21 -8.00 2.13 -1.32
C ALA A 21 -9.01 2.64 -0.30
N VAL A 22 -10.29 2.50 -0.64
CA VAL A 22 -11.40 2.89 0.22
C VAL A 22 -12.16 1.64 0.64
N CYS A 23 -12.46 1.54 1.94
CA CYS A 23 -13.34 0.50 2.44
C CYS A 23 -14.76 0.73 1.91
N VAL A 24 -15.35 -0.29 1.27
CA VAL A 24 -16.69 -0.17 0.66
C VAL A 24 -17.81 -0.03 1.69
N ARG A 25 -17.55 -0.37 2.96
CA ARG A 25 -18.56 -0.41 4.03
C ARG A 25 -18.66 0.86 4.85
N CYS A 26 -17.53 1.52 5.09
CA CYS A 26 -17.45 2.70 5.96
C CYS A 26 -16.72 3.89 5.31
N GLU A 27 -16.36 3.75 4.03
CA GLU A 27 -15.73 4.79 3.21
C GLU A 27 -14.40 5.32 3.77
N SER A 28 -13.81 4.59 4.73
CA SER A 28 -12.51 4.92 5.29
C SER A 28 -11.41 4.68 4.27
N VAL A 29 -10.46 5.61 4.21
CA VAL A 29 -9.39 5.66 3.23
C VAL A 29 -8.10 5.08 3.82
N TYR A 30 -7.46 4.17 3.08
CA TYR A 30 -6.25 3.47 3.49
C TYR A 30 -5.19 3.53 2.41
N ALA A 31 -3.93 3.63 2.81
CA ALA A 31 -2.83 3.26 1.94
C ALA A 31 -2.87 1.74 1.76
N ALA A 32 -2.94 1.28 0.53
CA ALA A 32 -2.98 -0.14 0.18
C ALA A 32 -1.90 -0.46 -0.85
N LYS A 33 -1.58 -1.75 -0.96
CA LYS A 33 -0.74 -2.30 -2.01
C LYS A 33 -1.47 -3.44 -2.70
N GLN A 34 -1.22 -3.58 -3.99
CA GLN A 34 -1.61 -4.78 -4.73
C GLN A 34 -0.46 -5.79 -4.64
N LEU A 35 -0.79 -7.00 -4.21
CA LEU A 35 0.09 -8.15 -4.23
C LEU A 35 0.23 -8.68 -5.66
N LEU A 36 1.24 -9.52 -5.93
CA LEU A 36 1.46 -10.09 -7.27
C LEU A 36 0.27 -10.91 -7.78
N ASP A 37 -0.49 -11.54 -6.87
CA ASP A 37 -1.70 -12.28 -7.18
C ASP A 37 -2.92 -11.38 -7.49
N GLY A 38 -2.76 -10.06 -7.38
CA GLY A 38 -3.81 -9.08 -7.64
C GLY A 38 -4.62 -8.67 -6.42
N THR A 39 -4.45 -9.34 -5.27
CA THR A 39 -5.14 -8.98 -4.01
C THR A 39 -4.72 -7.60 -3.52
N ILE A 40 -5.69 -6.80 -3.13
CA ILE A 40 -5.48 -5.50 -2.49
C ILE A 40 -5.35 -5.73 -0.99
N ARG A 41 -4.21 -5.33 -0.42
CA ARG A 41 -3.99 -5.34 1.03
C ARG A 41 -3.71 -3.95 1.56
N PRO A 42 -4.40 -3.51 2.62
CA PRO A 42 -4.01 -2.31 3.35
C PRO A 42 -2.57 -2.44 3.88
N ILE A 43 -1.89 -1.30 3.96
CA ILE A 43 -0.56 -1.19 4.55
C ILE A 43 -0.74 -0.79 6.01
N GLY A 44 -0.12 -1.54 6.92
CA GLY A 44 -0.16 -1.26 8.36
C GLY A 44 -1.38 -1.82 9.11
N THR A 45 -2.34 -2.43 8.41
CA THR A 45 -3.46 -3.18 9.03
C THR A 45 -3.83 -4.39 8.18
N ALA A 46 -4.40 -5.43 8.80
CA ALA A 46 -4.93 -6.60 8.10
C ALA A 46 -6.36 -6.38 7.58
N ALA A 47 -7.13 -5.50 8.23
CA ALA A 47 -8.53 -5.23 7.92
C ALA A 47 -8.91 -3.79 8.27
N CYS A 48 -10.08 -3.35 7.81
CA CYS A 48 -10.61 -2.03 8.17
C CYS A 48 -11.04 -2.03 9.64
N SER A 49 -10.94 -0.88 10.31
CA SER A 49 -11.43 -0.71 11.70
C SER A 49 -12.91 -1.04 11.89
N CYS A 50 -13.72 -1.02 10.81
CA CYS A 50 -15.12 -1.44 10.85
C CYS A 50 -15.35 -2.96 10.77
N GLY A 51 -14.27 -3.75 10.69
CA GLY A 51 -14.32 -5.21 10.56
C GLY A 51 -14.57 -5.72 9.14
N SER A 52 -14.45 -4.87 8.11
CA SER A 52 -14.54 -5.26 6.71
C SER A 52 -13.15 -5.46 6.09
N ASP A 53 -13.03 -6.45 5.22
CA ASP A 53 -11.86 -6.75 4.39
C ASP A 53 -12.06 -6.37 2.91
N ASP A 54 -13.22 -5.79 2.57
CA ASP A 54 -13.53 -5.33 1.22
C ASP A 54 -13.01 -3.91 0.98
N PHE A 55 -12.03 -3.81 0.09
CA PHE A 55 -11.42 -2.54 -0.32
C PHE A 55 -11.50 -2.35 -1.83
N ARG A 56 -11.83 -1.13 -2.24
CA ARG A 56 -11.81 -0.69 -3.65
C ARG A 56 -10.64 0.24 -3.88
N ALA A 57 -9.85 0.01 -4.93
CA ALA A 57 -8.81 0.94 -5.34
C ALA A 57 -9.42 2.30 -5.74
N LEU A 58 -8.89 3.38 -5.17
CA LEU A 58 -9.16 4.75 -5.53
C LEU A 58 -8.01 5.20 -6.46
N ARG A 59 -8.32 5.36 -7.75
CA ARG A 59 -7.42 5.93 -8.76
C ARG A 59 -7.92 7.29 -9.20
#